data_AF-A0A183IU92-F1
#
_entry.id   AF-A0A183IU92-F1
#
_cell.length_a   1.000
_cell.length_b   1.000
_cell.length_c   1.000
_cell.angle_alpha   90.00
_cell.angle_beta   90.00
_cell.angle_gamma   90.00
#
_symmetry.space_group_name_H-M   'P 1'
#
loop_
_entity.id
_entity.type
_entity.pdbx_description
1 polymer ?
#
loop_
_entity_poly.entity_id
_entity_poly.type
_entity_poly.pdbx_seq_one_letter_code
_entity_poly.pdbx_strand_id
1 'polypeptide(L)'
;LKHILVKEVTAGQLICSGLVHSDPLVVWYSSCTLLHCVLNSPKECERLLRVQLASGIGNAPLTLMEQTTSILTQSHDCQTRAAVLMFLSGWLLHCRTAVIAFLQNSYNIPFLTADASSTEGDELESIVHGLSAFVSALMQIVQNRIGVTTFVEKLERVSKSEFYAHAAQKPQPRASSPSQLMFDHEFTKLFHNFEPEVLRVLLSNESPTGGAMLNDTTSLTTKTTVNGVVSQEEEVVQRYKQLIKQQDDEITALKEKIKAMETGAIASDALADVQKELSMKCRIIDEQTKYMEDLQNYCQSLPSAAGSADEITRLKTELEATTTLLKQREAENSYYKQQCDAWQSHALCQGASSDPSGMLQTLSAEVRELESQLVFGWQAYENLNQQLSATMNENCSLKSQLEQLNATIQNLQQENSKTMVAAELEKQTREVETSTEAQDEEKKLEAAAEESKKKAETAISDLNSLRKEQEDLLMLLADQDQKLREYRSRLKTIGVEVSSDEDDVNEDSELR
;
A
#
# COMPACT_ATOMS: atom_id res chain seq x y z
N LEU A 1 -2.82 -3.44 -37.14
CA LEU A 1 -2.46 -2.05 -36.78
C LEU A 1 -3.43 -1.42 -35.75
N LYS A 2 -3.85 -2.17 -34.71
CA LYS A 2 -4.59 -1.60 -33.56
C LYS A 2 -4.07 -2.23 -32.26
N HIS A 3 -2.82 -1.91 -31.93
CA HIS A 3 -2.30 -1.95 -30.56
C HIS A 3 -1.76 -0.54 -30.28
N ILE A 4 -2.68 0.39 -30.00
CA ILE A 4 -2.28 1.59 -29.28
C ILE A 4 -2.16 1.14 -27.84
N LEU A 5 -0.93 0.96 -27.37
CA LEU A 5 -0.62 0.83 -25.95
C LEU A 5 -1.18 2.07 -25.25
N VAL A 6 -2.33 1.94 -24.58
CA VAL A 6 -2.65 2.85 -23.48
C VAL A 6 -1.66 2.47 -22.38
N LYS A 7 -0.59 3.25 -22.24
CA LYS A 7 0.32 3.12 -21.09
C LYS A 7 -0.50 3.45 -19.84
N GLU A 8 -0.84 2.44 -19.05
CA GLU A 8 -1.42 2.66 -17.73
C GLU A 8 -0.44 3.47 -16.87
N VAL A 9 -0.87 4.64 -16.43
CA VAL A 9 -0.09 5.50 -15.53
C VAL A 9 -0.28 4.96 -14.11
N THR A 10 0.82 4.68 -13.41
CA THR A 10 0.75 4.15 -12.03
C THR A 10 0.64 5.27 -11.00
N ALA A 11 0.13 4.94 -9.80
CA ALA A 11 0.09 5.88 -8.68
C ALA A 11 1.49 6.42 -8.33
N GLY A 12 2.51 5.57 -8.35
CA GLY A 12 3.90 5.99 -8.11
C GLY A 12 4.41 6.98 -9.17
N GLN A 13 4.04 6.80 -10.44
CA GLN A 13 4.37 7.76 -11.50
C GLN A 13 3.69 9.11 -11.28
N LEU A 14 2.41 9.12 -10.90
CA LEU A 14 1.67 10.35 -10.59
C LEU A 14 2.31 11.09 -9.42
N ILE A 15 2.58 10.40 -8.31
CA ILE A 15 3.19 10.98 -7.11
C ILE A 15 4.58 11.55 -7.43
N CYS A 16 5.44 10.79 -8.12
CA CYS A 16 6.78 11.26 -8.45
C CYS A 16 6.75 12.44 -9.44
N SER A 17 5.84 12.42 -10.41
CA SER A 17 5.66 13.54 -11.35
C SER A 17 5.10 14.79 -10.67
N GLY A 18 4.21 14.61 -9.68
CA GLY A 18 3.64 15.70 -8.91
C GLY A 18 4.64 16.31 -7.93
N LEU A 19 5.55 15.50 -7.37
CA LEU A 19 6.62 15.97 -6.47
C LEU A 19 7.57 16.96 -7.15
N VAL A 20 7.83 16.79 -8.45
CA VAL A 20 8.70 17.68 -9.24
C VAL A 20 7.91 18.72 -10.06
N HIS A 21 6.62 18.89 -9.77
CA HIS A 21 5.78 19.84 -10.49
C HIS A 21 6.09 21.29 -10.08
N SER A 22 5.80 22.25 -10.96
CA SER A 22 5.97 23.68 -10.68
C SER A 22 4.82 24.30 -9.86
N ASP A 23 3.79 23.52 -9.54
CA ASP A 23 2.61 23.98 -8.80
C ASP A 23 2.75 23.53 -7.35
N PRO A 24 2.87 24.47 -6.39
CA PRO A 24 2.99 24.18 -4.97
C PRO A 24 1.92 23.23 -4.43
N LEU A 25 0.68 23.35 -4.90
CA LEU A 25 -0.42 22.51 -4.43
C LEU A 25 -0.25 21.06 -4.88
N VAL A 26 0.24 20.85 -6.11
CA VAL A 26 0.51 19.51 -6.64
C VAL A 26 1.67 18.86 -5.88
N VAL A 27 2.71 19.64 -5.56
CA VAL A 27 3.81 19.17 -4.72
C VAL A 27 3.29 18.84 -3.33
N TRP A 28 2.44 19.68 -2.75
CA TRP A 28 1.83 19.48 -1.44
C TRP A 28 1.07 18.15 -1.35
N TYR A 29 0.17 17.87 -2.31
CA TYR A 29 -0.55 16.59 -2.34
C TYR A 29 0.38 15.39 -2.53
N SER A 30 1.42 15.54 -3.34
CA SER A 30 2.39 14.47 -3.60
C SER A 30 3.23 14.16 -2.37
N SER A 31 3.74 15.18 -1.68
CA SER A 31 4.48 15.05 -0.43
C SER A 31 3.61 14.52 0.71
N CYS A 32 2.36 14.97 0.84
CA CYS A 32 1.43 14.42 1.83
C CYS A 32 1.10 12.95 1.55
N THR A 33 0.91 12.58 0.28
CA THR A 33 0.70 11.17 -0.08
C THR A 33 1.91 10.32 0.32
N LEU A 34 3.12 10.79 0.04
CA LEU A 34 4.35 10.12 0.47
C LEU A 34 4.49 10.06 2.00
N LEU A 35 4.12 11.12 2.71
CA LEU A 35 4.05 11.15 4.16
C LEU A 35 3.14 10.02 4.68
N HIS A 36 1.92 9.91 4.16
CA HIS A 36 0.99 8.84 4.54
C HIS A 36 1.52 7.45 4.16
N CYS A 37 2.34 7.30 3.12
CA CYS A 37 3.02 6.03 2.82
C CYS A 37 4.06 5.65 3.89
N VAL A 38 4.82 6.63 4.42
CA VAL A 38 5.89 6.36 5.40
C VAL A 38 5.38 6.27 6.83
N LEU A 39 4.29 6.96 7.19
CA LEU A 39 3.69 6.88 8.53
C LEU A 39 3.12 5.49 8.83
N ASN A 40 2.61 4.80 7.80
CA ASN A 40 1.88 3.55 7.98
C ASN A 40 2.78 2.29 8.01
N SER A 41 4.07 2.40 7.67
CA SER A 41 4.95 1.21 7.63
C SER A 41 6.45 1.55 7.60
N PRO A 42 7.26 1.10 8.58
CA PRO A 42 8.71 1.28 8.56
C PRO A 42 9.39 0.54 7.41
N LYS A 43 8.79 -0.54 6.90
CA LYS A 43 9.30 -1.28 5.73
C LYS A 43 9.23 -0.45 4.45
N GLU A 44 8.21 0.40 4.32
CA GLU A 44 8.06 1.26 3.15
C GLU A 44 9.07 2.41 3.19
N CYS A 45 9.43 2.93 4.36
CA CYS A 45 10.52 3.91 4.50
C CYS A 45 11.83 3.42 3.88
N GLU A 46 12.20 2.15 4.08
CA GLU A 46 13.42 1.58 3.50
C GLU A 46 13.31 1.29 2.00
N ARG A 47 12.13 0.86 1.54
CA ARG A 47 11.87 0.64 0.12
C ARG A 47 11.92 1.94 -0.67
N LEU A 48 11.43 3.02 -0.08
CA LEU A 48 11.40 4.34 -0.70
C LEU A 48 12.81 4.89 -0.99
N LEU A 49 13.82 4.47 -0.22
CA LEU A 49 15.23 4.82 -0.47
C LEU A 49 15.79 4.20 -1.76
N ARG A 50 15.13 3.16 -2.30
CA ARG A 50 15.54 2.50 -3.55
C ARG A 50 14.94 3.17 -4.77
N VAL A 51 14.01 4.10 -4.59
CA VAL A 51 13.36 4.81 -5.70
C VAL A 51 14.38 5.74 -6.35
N GLN A 52 14.52 5.57 -7.66
CA GLN A 52 15.43 6.32 -8.52
C GLN A 52 14.59 7.03 -9.58
N LEU A 53 14.79 8.34 -9.72
CA LEU A 53 14.11 9.20 -10.66
C LEU A 53 15.03 9.47 -11.84
N ALA A 54 14.47 9.36 -13.05
CA ALA A 54 15.18 9.74 -14.24
C ALA A 54 15.49 11.24 -14.19
N SER A 55 16.76 11.58 -14.27
CA SER A 55 17.21 12.96 -14.47
C SER A 55 17.30 13.25 -15.97
N GLY A 56 17.57 14.51 -16.33
CA GLY A 56 17.68 14.94 -17.74
C GLY A 56 18.64 14.06 -18.55
N ILE A 57 18.47 14.05 -19.88
CA ILE A 57 19.24 13.19 -20.79
C ILE A 57 20.75 13.37 -20.56
N GLY A 58 21.44 12.29 -20.18
CA GLY A 58 22.89 12.27 -19.94
C GLY A 58 23.29 12.43 -18.46
N ASN A 59 22.35 12.70 -17.56
CA ASN A 59 22.61 12.76 -16.12
C ASN A 59 22.38 11.39 -15.45
N ALA A 60 23.08 11.14 -14.34
CA ALA A 60 22.83 9.98 -13.50
C ALA A 60 21.46 10.08 -12.82
N PRO A 61 20.73 8.96 -12.61
CA PRO A 61 19.46 8.99 -11.90
C PRO A 61 19.64 9.51 -10.47
N LEU A 62 18.65 10.25 -10.00
CA LEU A 62 18.64 10.80 -8.64
C LEU A 62 17.80 9.91 -7.74
N THR A 63 18.26 9.63 -6.54
CA THR A 63 17.41 9.00 -5.53
C THR A 63 16.23 9.92 -5.18
N LEU A 64 15.12 9.35 -4.71
CA LEU A 64 14.01 10.16 -4.21
C LEU A 64 14.44 11.08 -3.06
N MET A 65 15.37 10.63 -2.21
CA MET A 65 15.95 11.43 -1.13
C MET A 65 16.65 12.68 -1.69
N GLU A 66 17.57 12.49 -2.65
CA GLU A 66 18.29 13.60 -3.31
C GLU A 66 17.34 14.54 -4.03
N GLN A 67 16.29 14.02 -4.69
CA GLN A 67 15.29 14.87 -5.34
C GLN A 67 14.50 15.68 -4.32
N THR A 68 14.10 15.07 -3.21
CA THR A 68 13.34 15.73 -2.14
C THR A 68 14.17 16.85 -1.51
N THR A 69 15.45 16.62 -1.23
CA THR A 69 16.35 17.65 -0.70
C THR A 69 16.70 18.72 -1.73
N SER A 70 16.77 18.36 -3.03
CA SER A 70 16.92 19.31 -4.12
C SER A 70 15.73 20.27 -4.20
N ILE A 71 14.49 19.76 -4.11
CA ILE A 71 13.28 20.61 -4.08
C ILE A 71 13.30 21.54 -2.88
N LEU A 72 13.64 21.03 -1.70
CA LEU A 72 13.73 21.83 -0.48
C LEU A 72 14.74 22.98 -0.61
N THR A 73 15.90 22.72 -1.21
CA THR A 73 17.00 23.70 -1.32
C THR A 73 16.82 24.70 -2.46
N GLN A 74 16.04 24.36 -3.50
CA GLN A 74 15.85 25.19 -4.69
C GLN A 74 14.53 25.95 -4.71
N SER A 75 13.52 25.51 -3.95
CA SER A 75 12.23 26.17 -3.93
C SER A 75 12.23 27.40 -3.05
N HIS A 76 11.66 28.50 -3.54
CA HIS A 76 11.36 29.70 -2.74
C HIS A 76 9.93 29.69 -2.18
N ASP A 77 9.08 28.76 -2.65
CA ASP A 77 7.70 28.69 -2.23
C ASP A 77 7.55 27.99 -0.88
N CYS A 78 6.91 28.66 0.08
CA CYS A 78 6.77 28.17 1.45
C CYS A 78 5.89 26.93 1.55
N GLN A 79 4.84 26.81 0.72
CA GLN A 79 3.94 25.65 0.73
C GLN A 79 4.67 24.38 0.27
N THR A 80 5.47 24.50 -0.79
CA THR A 80 6.33 23.45 -1.32
C THR A 80 7.36 22.99 -0.29
N ARG A 81 8.09 23.94 0.32
CA ARG A 81 9.10 23.63 1.35
C ARG A 81 8.46 23.01 2.59
N ALA A 82 7.34 23.54 3.07
CA ALA A 82 6.62 22.99 4.21
C ALA A 82 6.16 21.55 3.93
N ALA A 83 5.59 21.27 2.76
CA ALA A 83 5.16 19.92 2.39
C ALA A 83 6.30 18.92 2.37
N VAL A 84 7.44 19.31 1.79
CA VAL A 84 8.65 18.48 1.76
C VAL A 84 9.21 18.26 3.16
N LEU A 85 9.25 19.28 4.01
CA LEU A 85 9.71 19.16 5.39
C LEU A 85 8.80 18.28 6.25
N MET A 86 7.48 18.34 6.05
CA MET A 86 6.53 17.43 6.71
C MET A 86 6.80 15.97 6.30
N PHE A 87 6.97 15.72 5.01
CA PHE A 87 7.32 14.40 4.50
C PHE A 87 8.66 13.91 5.06
N LEU A 88 9.71 14.74 5.03
CA LEU A 88 11.02 14.40 5.59
C LEU A 88 10.96 14.12 7.09
N SER A 89 10.16 14.89 7.84
CA SER A 89 9.94 14.65 9.27
C SER A 89 9.40 13.25 9.51
N GLY A 90 8.35 12.85 8.80
CA GLY A 90 7.79 11.50 8.92
C GLY A 90 8.76 10.40 8.46
N TRP A 91 9.50 10.64 7.37
CA TRP A 91 10.41 9.64 6.81
C TRP A 91 11.62 9.39 7.72
N LEU A 92 12.17 10.44 8.34
CA LEU A 92 13.39 10.36 9.16
C LEU A 92 13.12 9.88 10.59
N LEU A 93 11.97 10.23 11.16
CA LEU A 93 11.62 9.99 12.56
C LEU A 93 11.73 8.52 12.99
N HIS A 94 11.32 7.58 12.14
CA HIS A 94 11.28 6.14 12.45
C HIS A 94 12.15 5.29 11.51
N CYS A 95 13.07 5.90 10.75
CA CYS A 95 13.92 5.18 9.81
C CYS A 95 15.38 5.63 9.91
N ARG A 96 16.17 4.88 10.70
CA ARG A 96 17.62 5.10 10.84
C ARG A 96 18.35 5.06 9.49
N THR A 97 17.96 4.17 8.59
CA THR A 97 18.55 4.05 7.26
C THR A 97 18.30 5.31 6.42
N ALA A 98 17.11 5.91 6.53
CA ALA A 98 16.80 7.17 5.86
C ALA A 98 17.62 8.34 6.44
N VAL A 99 17.82 8.38 7.76
CA VAL A 99 18.72 9.36 8.40
C VAL A 99 20.15 9.24 7.85
N ILE A 100 20.68 8.01 7.75
CA ILE A 100 22.03 7.78 7.18
C ILE A 100 22.08 8.26 5.72
N ALA A 101 21.09 7.92 4.90
CA ALA A 101 21.04 8.33 3.50
C ALA A 101 20.94 9.86 3.35
N PHE A 102 20.13 10.52 4.18
CA PHE A 102 20.02 11.98 4.21
C PHE A 102 21.35 12.64 4.60
N LEU A 103 22.11 12.03 5.51
CA LEU A 103 23.41 12.55 5.97
C LEU A 103 24.57 12.34 5.02
N GLN A 104 24.41 11.47 4.01
CA GLN A 104 25.45 11.27 2.99
C GLN A 104 25.67 12.53 2.14
N ASN A 105 24.64 13.36 1.99
CA ASN A 105 24.78 14.65 1.32
C ASN A 105 25.21 15.73 2.32
N SER A 106 26.46 16.16 2.20
CA SER A 106 27.09 17.15 3.09
C SER A 106 26.47 18.55 3.04
N TYR A 107 25.61 18.86 2.05
CA TYR A 107 24.92 20.14 1.94
C TYR A 107 23.66 20.23 2.80
N ASN A 108 23.05 19.08 3.13
CA ASN A 108 21.75 19.05 3.81
C ASN A 108 21.80 19.69 5.21
N ILE A 109 22.83 19.36 5.98
CA ILE A 109 22.97 19.87 7.36
C ILE A 109 23.30 21.37 7.40
N PRO A 110 24.28 21.88 6.63
CA PRO A 110 24.50 23.32 6.52
C PRO A 110 23.24 24.08 6.10
N PHE A 111 22.48 23.55 5.12
CA PHE A 111 21.24 24.17 4.68
C PHE A 111 20.20 24.23 5.80
N LEU A 112 19.85 23.09 6.41
CA LEU A 112 18.84 23.05 7.48
C LEU A 112 19.26 23.89 8.68
N THR A 113 20.56 23.92 9.00
CA THR A 113 21.07 24.76 10.09
C THR A 113 20.89 26.24 9.74
N ALA A 114 21.25 26.66 8.53
CA ALA A 114 21.12 28.05 8.09
C ALA A 114 19.66 28.50 8.07
N ASP A 115 18.78 27.66 7.50
CA ASP A 115 17.34 27.90 7.43
C ASP A 115 16.73 27.99 8.83
N ALA A 116 16.97 27.01 9.71
CA ALA A 116 16.45 27.05 11.07
C ALA A 116 17.04 28.19 11.94
N SER A 117 18.23 28.70 11.60
CA SER A 117 18.84 29.87 12.25
C SER A 117 18.31 31.20 11.73
N SER A 118 17.68 31.21 10.55
CA SER A 118 17.22 32.43 9.91
C SER A 118 16.11 33.10 10.72
N THR A 119 16.15 34.42 10.84
CA THR A 119 15.09 35.23 11.45
C THR A 119 14.37 36.10 10.43
N GLU A 120 14.76 36.01 9.16
CA GLU A 120 14.22 36.79 8.06
C GLU A 120 13.00 36.08 7.46
N GLY A 121 11.91 36.81 7.21
CA GLY A 121 10.75 36.25 6.51
C GLY A 121 9.43 36.62 7.15
N ASP A 122 8.35 36.33 6.43
CA ASP A 122 6.99 36.51 6.90
C ASP A 122 6.56 35.36 7.83
N GLU A 123 5.25 35.28 8.10
CA GLU A 123 4.67 34.23 8.93
C GLU A 123 4.89 32.83 8.33
N LEU A 124 4.79 32.69 7.00
CA LEU A 124 4.96 31.41 6.31
C LEU A 124 6.42 30.95 6.36
N GLU A 125 7.36 31.86 6.15
CA GLU A 125 8.79 31.56 6.33
C GLU A 125 9.11 31.18 7.78
N SER A 126 8.50 31.87 8.75
CA SER A 126 8.68 31.53 10.16
C SER A 126 8.24 30.10 10.48
N ILE A 127 7.18 29.61 9.83
CA ILE A 127 6.72 28.22 9.91
C ILE A 127 7.73 27.27 9.26
N VAL A 128 8.22 27.60 8.06
CA VAL A 128 9.22 26.78 7.35
C VAL A 128 10.49 26.62 8.18
N HIS A 129 11.00 27.71 8.78
CA HIS A 129 12.15 27.64 9.68
C HIS A 129 11.88 26.74 10.90
N GLY A 130 10.65 26.76 11.45
CA GLY A 130 10.23 25.88 12.53
C GLY A 130 10.22 24.40 12.14
N LEU A 131 9.77 24.09 10.92
CA LEU A 131 9.81 22.75 10.36
C LEU A 131 11.25 22.28 10.10
N SER A 132 12.12 23.16 9.59
CA SER A 132 13.55 22.87 9.41
C SER A 132 14.27 22.62 10.74
N ALA A 133 13.91 23.39 11.78
CA ALA A 133 14.38 23.16 13.14
C ALA A 133 13.93 21.78 13.65
N PHE A 134 12.66 21.43 13.48
CA PHE A 134 12.13 20.13 13.87
C PHE A 134 12.87 18.96 13.21
N VAL A 135 13.02 18.97 11.88
CA VAL A 135 13.79 17.94 11.14
C VAL A 135 15.22 17.84 11.67
N SER A 136 15.85 18.99 11.93
CA SER A 136 17.21 19.05 12.47
C SER A 136 17.35 18.41 13.86
N ALA A 137 16.34 18.56 14.72
CA ALA A 137 16.34 17.94 16.04
C ALA A 137 16.03 16.46 16.02
N LEU A 138 15.17 15.98 15.10
CA LEU A 138 14.95 14.54 14.90
C LEU A 138 16.26 13.81 14.61
N MET A 139 17.18 14.49 13.93
CA MET A 139 18.50 13.95 13.61
C MET A 139 19.53 14.14 14.74
N GLN A 140 19.20 14.87 15.81
CA GLN A 140 20.10 15.27 16.91
C GLN A 140 21.30 16.12 16.49
N ILE A 141 21.23 16.85 15.36
CA ILE A 141 22.42 17.41 14.71
C ILE A 141 22.68 18.90 15.00
N VAL A 142 21.72 19.63 15.59
CA VAL A 142 21.80 21.11 15.60
C VAL A 142 21.80 21.75 16.99
N GLN A 143 21.96 20.96 18.05
CA GLN A 143 22.00 21.46 19.43
C GLN A 143 23.00 22.61 19.67
N ASN A 144 24.17 22.58 18.99
CA ASN A 144 25.25 23.51 19.31
C ASN A 144 25.34 24.74 18.39
N ARG A 145 24.41 24.96 17.43
CA ARG A 145 24.53 26.05 16.44
C ARG A 145 23.41 27.10 16.46
N ILE A 146 22.19 26.72 16.84
CA ILE A 146 21.02 27.63 16.85
C ILE A 146 20.78 28.27 18.22
N GLY A 147 21.19 27.58 19.29
CA GLY A 147 20.84 27.93 20.68
C GLY A 147 19.46 27.37 21.05
N VAL A 148 19.34 26.84 22.27
CA VAL A 148 18.13 26.13 22.72
C VAL A 148 16.90 27.05 22.75
N THR A 149 17.06 28.30 23.16
CA THR A 149 15.97 29.30 23.22
C THR A 149 15.39 29.60 21.84
N THR A 150 16.24 29.97 20.88
CA THR A 150 15.85 30.21 19.49
C THR A 150 15.17 28.97 18.90
N PHE A 151 15.70 27.79 19.21
CA PHE A 151 15.13 26.53 18.73
C PHE A 151 13.70 26.30 19.26
N VAL A 152 13.48 26.51 20.57
CA VAL A 152 12.14 26.41 21.18
C VAL A 152 11.18 27.40 20.53
N GLU A 153 11.59 28.66 20.37
CA GLU A 153 10.77 29.69 19.73
C GLU A 153 10.37 29.28 18.30
N LYS A 154 11.28 28.67 17.54
CA LYS A 154 11.01 28.18 16.18
C LYS A 154 10.00 27.04 16.15
N LEU A 155 10.09 26.08 17.07
CA LEU A 155 9.08 25.01 17.17
C LEU A 155 7.70 25.56 17.54
N GLU A 156 7.63 26.51 18.48
CA GLU A 156 6.37 27.12 18.87
C GLU A 156 5.68 27.86 17.71
N ARG A 157 6.42 28.39 16.73
CA ARG A 157 5.83 29.01 15.53
C ARG A 157 5.02 28.01 14.70
N VAL A 158 5.39 26.74 14.71
CA VAL A 158 4.65 25.67 14.01
C VAL A 158 3.33 25.41 14.73
N SER A 159 3.39 25.08 16.02
CA SER A 159 2.22 24.68 16.82
C SER A 159 1.23 25.81 17.09
N LYS A 160 1.68 27.07 17.14
CA LYS A 160 0.81 28.25 17.33
C LYS A 160 0.22 28.81 16.03
N SER A 161 0.61 28.30 14.86
CA SER A 161 0.09 28.83 13.59
C SER A 161 -1.39 28.49 13.38
N GLU A 162 -2.14 29.42 12.76
CA GLU A 162 -3.55 29.18 12.43
C GLU A 162 -3.71 28.01 11.45
N PHE A 163 -2.77 27.84 10.53
CA PHE A 163 -2.75 26.72 9.60
C PHE A 163 -2.63 25.37 10.31
N TYR A 164 -1.79 25.27 11.35
CA TYR A 164 -1.65 24.07 12.16
C TYR A 164 -2.93 23.80 12.95
N ALA A 165 -3.47 24.81 13.63
CA ALA A 165 -4.71 24.69 14.40
C ALA A 165 -5.90 24.25 13.54
N HIS A 166 -5.98 24.71 12.29
CA HIS A 166 -7.00 24.30 11.34
C HIS A 166 -6.83 22.85 10.87
N ALA A 167 -5.61 22.45 10.48
CA ALA A 167 -5.32 21.09 10.04
C ALA A 167 -5.48 20.04 11.16
N ALA A 168 -5.20 20.42 12.41
CA ALA A 168 -5.33 19.53 13.57
C ALA A 168 -6.79 19.14 13.89
N GLN A 169 -7.78 19.93 13.46
CA GLN A 169 -9.18 19.69 13.81
C GLN A 169 -9.81 18.49 13.11
N LYS A 170 -9.50 18.28 11.83
CA LYS A 170 -10.19 17.28 10.99
C LYS A 170 -9.24 16.64 9.98
N PRO A 171 -9.35 15.31 9.73
CA PRO A 171 -8.57 14.62 8.70
C PRO A 171 -8.80 15.09 7.27
N GLN A 172 -9.96 15.69 6.97
CA GLN A 172 -10.30 16.09 5.61
C GLN A 172 -9.67 17.45 5.27
N PRO A 173 -8.80 17.55 4.25
CA PRO A 173 -8.20 18.81 3.85
C PRO A 173 -9.29 19.71 3.24
N ARG A 174 -9.68 20.76 3.97
CA ARG A 174 -10.65 21.76 3.52
C ARG A 174 -10.04 23.15 3.63
N ALA A 175 -9.99 23.85 2.51
CA ALA A 175 -9.47 25.20 2.42
C ALA A 175 -10.33 26.03 1.45
N SER A 176 -10.42 27.33 1.71
CA SER A 176 -11.10 28.27 0.82
C SER A 176 -10.21 28.71 -0.35
N SER A 177 -8.89 28.56 -0.20
CA SER A 177 -7.90 28.82 -1.24
C SER A 177 -6.72 27.83 -1.16
N PRO A 178 -6.04 27.53 -2.27
CA PRO A 178 -4.90 26.61 -2.32
C PRO A 178 -3.79 26.93 -1.30
N SER A 179 -3.52 28.21 -1.07
CA SER A 179 -2.45 28.68 -0.16
C SER A 179 -2.74 28.42 1.32
N GLN A 180 -3.98 28.07 1.69
CA GLN A 180 -4.33 27.72 3.07
C GLN A 180 -3.97 26.27 3.44
N LEU A 181 -3.65 25.43 2.46
CA LEU A 181 -3.23 24.05 2.69
C LEU A 181 -1.73 24.00 2.98
N MET A 182 -1.34 24.36 4.21
CA MET A 182 0.06 24.28 4.65
C MET A 182 0.36 22.96 5.37
N PHE A 183 -0.55 22.49 6.24
CA PHE A 183 -0.33 21.31 7.08
C PHE A 183 -1.27 20.15 6.75
N ASP A 184 -0.73 18.93 6.83
CA ASP A 184 -1.49 17.68 6.83
C ASP A 184 -1.94 17.30 8.25
N HIS A 185 -3.12 16.70 8.37
CA HIS A 185 -3.68 16.30 9.67
C HIS A 185 -2.82 15.26 10.41
N GLU A 186 -2.32 14.23 9.74
CA GLU A 186 -1.49 13.22 10.39
C GLU A 186 -0.11 13.78 10.75
N PHE A 187 0.41 14.72 9.97
CA PHE A 187 1.60 15.49 10.38
C PHE A 187 1.36 16.25 11.70
N THR A 188 0.19 16.88 11.89
CA THR A 188 -0.07 17.61 13.14
C THR A 188 0.01 16.70 14.37
N LYS A 189 -0.51 15.47 14.28
CA LYS A 189 -0.39 14.46 15.34
C LYS A 189 1.05 14.03 15.57
N LEU A 190 1.80 13.79 14.50
CA LEU A 190 3.22 13.47 14.58
C LEU A 190 3.98 14.59 15.31
N PHE A 191 3.80 15.83 14.88
CA PHE A 191 4.49 16.98 15.49
C PHE A 191 4.14 17.10 16.98
N HIS A 192 2.84 17.02 17.34
CA HIS A 192 2.38 17.10 18.72
C HIS A 192 3.01 16.03 19.63
N ASN A 193 3.17 14.81 19.12
CA ASN A 193 3.71 13.70 19.89
C ASN A 193 5.23 13.82 20.13
N PHE A 194 5.97 14.40 19.17
CA PHE A 194 7.44 14.41 19.20
C PHE A 194 8.05 15.75 19.61
N GLU A 195 7.31 16.85 19.54
CA GLU A 195 7.75 18.16 20.04
C GLU A 195 8.25 18.10 21.51
N PRO A 196 7.51 17.49 22.47
CA PRO A 196 7.97 17.41 23.87
C PRO A 196 9.23 16.54 24.05
N GLU A 197 9.38 15.49 23.24
CA GLU A 197 10.55 14.61 23.29
C GLU A 197 11.79 15.31 22.75
N VAL A 198 11.65 16.03 21.64
CA VAL A 198 12.70 16.90 21.08
C VAL A 198 13.15 17.91 22.12
N LEU A 199 12.22 18.66 22.73
CA LEU A 199 12.54 19.67 23.73
C LEU A 199 13.28 19.08 24.95
N ARG A 200 12.87 17.90 25.42
CA ARG A 200 13.52 17.21 26.54
C ARG A 200 14.97 16.86 26.24
N VAL A 201 15.25 16.33 25.04
CA VAL A 201 16.60 15.94 24.62
C VAL A 201 17.51 17.16 24.45
N LEU A 202 16.96 18.29 23.97
CA LEU A 202 17.70 19.54 23.82
C LEU A 202 18.08 20.16 25.17
N LEU A 203 17.14 20.21 26.13
CA LEU A 203 17.34 20.84 27.44
C LEU A 203 18.25 20.03 28.38
N SER A 204 18.43 18.73 28.12
CA SER A 204 19.20 17.84 29.01
C SER A 204 20.72 17.88 28.77
N ASN A 205 21.20 18.49 27.69
CA ASN A 205 22.61 18.42 27.26
C ASN A 205 23.50 19.62 27.66
N GLU A 206 22.97 20.62 28.39
CA GLU A 206 23.74 21.81 28.84
C GLU A 206 24.31 21.66 30.28
N SER A 207 25.40 20.89 30.49
CA SER A 207 26.37 21.02 31.62
C SER A 207 27.51 19.99 31.45
N PRO A 208 28.82 20.21 31.79
CA PRO A 208 29.43 21.24 32.66
C PRO A 208 30.74 21.92 32.15
N THR A 209 31.00 23.20 32.48
CA THR A 209 32.34 23.73 32.91
C THR A 209 32.33 25.25 33.17
N GLY A 210 32.91 25.68 34.30
CA GLY A 210 33.53 27.01 34.47
C GLY A 210 32.66 28.11 35.10
N GLY A 211 32.84 28.35 36.41
CA GLY A 211 32.15 29.42 37.14
C GLY A 211 32.74 30.83 36.95
N ALA A 212 31.85 31.82 37.02
CA ALA A 212 32.09 33.14 37.60
C ALA A 212 30.73 33.77 37.94
N MET A 213 30.59 34.27 39.17
CA MET A 213 29.44 35.10 39.59
C MET A 213 29.38 36.39 38.77
N LEU A 214 28.19 36.94 38.55
CA LEU A 214 27.78 38.33 38.83
C LEU A 214 26.31 38.53 38.43
N ASN A 215 25.58 39.25 39.29
CA ASN A 215 24.16 39.61 39.21
C ASN A 215 23.87 40.52 38.00
N ASP A 216 22.73 40.38 37.31
CA ASP A 216 21.44 41.00 37.66
C ASP A 216 20.47 40.87 36.46
N THR A 217 19.23 40.53 36.80
CA THR A 217 17.97 40.76 36.07
C THR A 217 17.98 40.72 34.54
N THR A 218 17.54 39.59 33.95
CA THR A 218 16.39 39.51 33.01
C THR A 218 16.05 38.03 32.77
N SER A 219 14.81 37.68 33.09
CA SER A 219 13.97 36.62 32.52
C SER A 219 14.66 35.57 31.63
N LEU A 220 14.91 34.35 32.15
CA LEU A 220 14.49 33.09 31.53
C LEU A 220 14.96 31.87 32.35
N THR A 221 14.01 30.96 32.60
CA THR A 221 14.13 29.49 32.66
C THR A 221 15.03 28.76 33.68
N THR A 222 14.49 27.61 34.10
CA THR A 222 15.15 26.33 34.41
C THR A 222 15.97 26.20 35.71
N LYS A 223 15.35 25.58 36.72
CA LYS A 223 16.05 24.93 37.85
C LYS A 223 16.15 23.42 37.60
N THR A 224 17.37 22.91 37.42
CA THR A 224 17.79 21.57 37.89
C THR A 224 19.20 21.66 38.48
N THR A 225 19.23 21.83 39.81
CA THR A 225 20.15 21.30 40.84
C THR A 225 21.60 20.92 40.51
N VAL A 226 22.56 21.49 41.26
CA VAL A 226 23.27 20.82 42.39
C VAL A 226 23.85 21.88 43.36
N ASN A 227 23.41 21.89 44.62
CA ASN A 227 24.21 22.20 45.82
C ASN A 227 23.44 21.71 47.06
N GLY A 228 23.54 20.40 47.30
CA GLY A 228 22.61 19.56 48.05
C GLY A 228 22.62 19.63 49.57
N VAL A 229 22.73 20.81 50.20
CA VAL A 229 22.42 20.93 51.64
C VAL A 229 21.60 22.18 51.99
N VAL A 230 21.58 23.21 51.14
CA VAL A 230 20.80 24.45 51.39
C VAL A 230 19.41 24.43 50.73
N SER A 231 19.20 23.53 49.76
CA SER A 231 18.00 23.52 48.89
C SER A 231 16.70 23.04 49.55
N GLN A 232 16.74 22.28 50.64
CA GLN A 232 15.53 21.67 51.20
C GLN A 232 14.63 22.67 51.93
N GLU A 233 15.20 23.61 52.69
CA GLU A 233 14.43 24.67 53.35
C GLU A 233 13.88 25.67 52.35
N GLU A 234 14.64 25.99 51.30
CA GLU A 234 14.20 26.91 50.25
C GLU A 234 13.12 26.29 49.34
N GLU A 235 13.18 24.99 49.07
CA GLU A 235 12.09 24.24 48.41
C GLU A 235 10.83 24.20 49.25
N VAL A 236 10.95 23.93 50.56
CA VAL A 236 9.80 23.89 51.47
C VAL A 236 9.16 25.28 51.54
N VAL A 237 9.96 26.34 51.66
CA VAL A 237 9.48 27.73 51.66
C VAL A 237 8.87 28.12 50.30
N GLN A 238 9.43 27.68 49.17
CA GLN A 238 8.84 27.92 47.86
C GLN A 238 7.53 27.15 47.66
N ARG A 239 7.43 25.90 48.12
CA ARG A 239 6.17 25.13 48.11
C ARG A 239 5.11 25.80 48.97
N TYR A 240 5.47 26.29 50.16
CA TYR A 240 4.53 27.05 51.00
C TYR A 240 4.13 28.39 50.36
N LYS A 241 5.05 29.13 49.72
CA LYS A 241 4.70 30.37 49.01
C LYS A 241 3.80 30.12 47.79
N GLN A 242 4.05 29.05 47.03
CA GLN A 242 3.18 28.64 45.92
C GLN A 242 1.82 28.18 46.42
N LEU A 243 1.77 27.42 47.52
CA LEU A 243 0.53 26.98 48.13
C LEU A 243 -0.29 28.16 48.64
N ILE A 244 0.35 29.13 49.32
CA ILE A 244 -0.31 30.36 49.77
C ILE A 244 -0.83 31.16 48.58
N LYS A 245 -0.03 31.31 47.51
CA LYS A 245 -0.48 32.03 46.30
C LYS A 245 -1.65 31.32 45.61
N GLN A 246 -1.60 29.99 45.46
CA GLN A 246 -2.71 29.22 44.92
C GLN A 246 -3.96 29.33 45.80
N GLN A 247 -3.78 29.29 47.12
CA GLN A 247 -4.88 29.49 48.07
C GLN A 247 -5.44 30.91 47.98
N ASP A 248 -4.61 31.94 47.81
CA ASP A 248 -5.05 33.33 47.66
C ASP A 248 -5.80 33.54 46.33
N ASP A 249 -5.31 32.93 45.24
CA ASP A 249 -5.96 32.95 43.92
C ASP A 249 -7.31 32.20 43.97
N GLU A 250 -7.35 31.04 44.65
CA GLU A 250 -8.57 30.25 44.82
C GLU A 250 -9.57 30.91 45.77
N ILE A 251 -9.12 31.55 46.86
CA ILE A 251 -9.97 32.38 47.74
C ILE A 251 -10.54 33.57 46.95
N THR A 252 -9.75 34.18 46.07
CA THR A 252 -10.22 35.29 45.23
C THR A 252 -11.24 34.80 44.22
N ALA A 253 -10.98 33.69 43.54
CA ALA A 253 -11.92 33.06 42.60
C ALA A 253 -13.20 32.60 43.30
N LEU A 254 -13.11 32.01 44.50
CA LEU A 254 -14.27 31.61 45.29
C LEU A 254 -15.05 32.82 45.80
N LYS A 255 -14.40 33.91 46.21
CA LYS A 255 -15.08 35.16 46.57
C LYS A 255 -15.79 35.79 45.37
N GLU A 256 -15.20 35.76 44.19
CA GLU A 256 -15.83 36.21 42.95
C GLU A 256 -17.00 35.32 42.55
N LYS A 257 -16.87 34.00 42.71
CA LYS A 257 -17.93 33.02 42.44
C LYS A 257 -19.08 33.14 43.45
N ILE A 258 -18.79 33.37 44.73
CA ILE A 258 -19.77 33.69 45.77
C ILE A 258 -20.47 35.00 45.44
N LYS A 259 -19.74 36.06 45.08
CA LYS A 259 -20.32 37.35 44.69
C LYS A 259 -21.17 37.26 43.42
N ALA A 260 -20.79 36.40 42.48
CA ALA A 260 -21.57 36.09 41.27
C ALA A 260 -22.83 35.25 41.58
N MET A 261 -22.76 34.35 42.56
CA MET A 261 -23.91 33.58 43.05
C MET A 261 -24.85 34.44 43.92
N GLU A 262 -24.32 35.35 44.73
CA GLU A 262 -25.06 36.31 45.57
C GLU A 262 -25.80 37.37 44.74
N THR A 263 -25.36 37.65 43.51
CA THR A 263 -25.97 38.67 42.63
C THR A 263 -27.05 38.15 41.68
N GLY A 264 -27.39 36.85 41.71
CA GLY A 264 -28.71 36.32 41.33
C GLY A 264 -29.28 36.64 39.93
N ALA A 265 -28.50 37.13 38.97
CA ALA A 265 -29.03 37.60 37.68
C ALA A 265 -28.91 36.58 36.52
N ILE A 266 -28.07 35.55 36.65
CA ILE A 266 -27.74 34.63 35.52
C ILE A 266 -28.57 33.34 35.56
N ALA A 267 -29.12 32.94 36.71
CA ALA A 267 -29.82 31.66 36.85
C ALA A 267 -31.20 31.62 36.18
N SER A 268 -31.87 32.75 35.94
CA SER A 268 -33.22 32.77 35.37
C SER A 268 -33.24 32.64 33.85
N ASP A 269 -32.32 33.31 33.15
CA ASP A 269 -32.31 33.33 31.68
C ASP A 269 -31.68 32.07 31.08
N ALA A 270 -30.62 31.54 31.71
CA ALA A 270 -29.99 30.29 31.27
C ALA A 270 -30.91 29.07 31.43
N LEU A 271 -31.75 29.04 32.47
CA LEU A 271 -32.72 27.95 32.67
C LEU A 271 -33.83 27.98 31.60
N ALA A 272 -34.26 29.18 31.19
CA ALA A 272 -35.28 29.35 30.15
C ALA A 272 -34.77 28.91 28.77
N ASP A 273 -33.52 29.23 28.43
CA ASP A 273 -32.90 28.82 27.16
C ASP A 273 -32.65 27.30 27.09
N VAL A 274 -32.15 26.70 28.18
CA VAL A 274 -31.98 25.25 28.27
C VAL A 274 -33.33 24.53 28.16
N GLN A 275 -34.40 25.05 28.78
CA GLN A 275 -35.72 24.46 28.70
C GLN A 275 -36.33 24.57 27.27
N LYS A 276 -36.01 25.65 26.55
CA LYS A 276 -36.41 25.83 25.15
C LYS A 276 -35.66 24.86 24.23
N GLU A 277 -34.36 24.69 24.42
CA GLU A 277 -33.53 23.74 23.68
C GLU A 277 -33.97 22.29 23.93
N LEU A 278 -34.28 21.93 25.18
CA LEU A 278 -34.80 20.61 25.53
C LEU A 278 -36.15 20.34 24.84
N SER A 279 -37.06 21.31 24.82
CA SER A 279 -38.37 21.19 24.17
C SER A 279 -38.26 20.99 22.65
N MET A 280 -37.26 21.62 22.02
CA MET A 280 -36.98 21.47 20.59
C MET A 280 -36.41 20.08 20.30
N LYS A 281 -35.51 19.58 21.14
CA LYS A 281 -34.95 18.23 21.01
C LYS A 281 -36.00 17.13 21.20
N CYS A 282 -36.94 17.29 22.14
CA CYS A 282 -38.05 16.35 22.32
C CYS A 282 -38.94 16.24 21.07
N ARG A 283 -39.26 17.37 20.40
CA ARG A 283 -40.05 17.34 19.15
C ARG A 283 -39.36 16.59 18.02
N ILE A 284 -38.05 16.78 17.86
CA ILE A 284 -37.28 16.09 16.82
C ILE A 284 -37.28 14.57 17.06
N ILE A 285 -37.16 14.15 18.32
CA ILE A 285 -37.22 12.74 18.69
C ILE A 285 -38.61 12.16 18.39
N ASP A 286 -39.69 12.86 18.75
CA ASP A 286 -41.06 12.41 18.45
C ASP A 286 -41.32 12.25 16.94
N GLU A 287 -40.80 13.16 16.12
CA GLU A 287 -40.90 13.07 14.65
C GLU A 287 -40.09 11.89 14.09
N GLN A 288 -38.89 11.63 14.62
CA GLN A 288 -38.05 10.51 14.23
C GLN A 288 -38.66 9.16 14.63
N THR A 289 -39.23 9.06 15.83
CA THR A 289 -39.92 7.85 16.29
C THR A 289 -41.11 7.53 15.40
N LYS A 290 -41.91 8.54 15.04
CA LYS A 290 -43.06 8.37 14.14
C LYS A 290 -42.64 7.91 12.73
N TYR A 291 -41.54 8.48 12.21
CA TYR A 291 -40.98 8.06 10.92
C TYR A 291 -40.49 6.61 10.93
N MET A 292 -39.87 6.15 12.03
CA MET A 292 -39.49 4.75 12.18
C MET A 292 -40.70 3.81 12.26
N GLU A 293 -41.76 4.23 12.94
CA GLU A 293 -43.00 3.45 13.07
C GLU A 293 -43.71 3.28 11.70
N ASP A 294 -43.71 4.33 10.87
CA ASP A 294 -44.23 4.31 9.50
C ASP A 294 -43.41 3.37 8.59
N LEU A 295 -42.07 3.37 8.71
CA LEU A 295 -41.17 2.46 8.01
C LEU A 295 -41.37 0.99 8.43
N GLN A 296 -41.60 0.76 9.71
CA GLN A 296 -41.84 -0.58 10.26
C GLN A 296 -43.19 -1.14 9.79
N ASN A 297 -44.23 -0.31 9.71
CA ASN A 297 -45.53 -0.67 9.14
C ASN A 297 -45.43 -0.94 7.63
N TYR A 298 -44.62 -0.18 6.90
CA TYR A 298 -44.37 -0.41 5.48
C TYR A 298 -43.69 -1.76 5.22
N CYS A 299 -42.67 -2.11 6.01
CA CYS A 299 -41.97 -3.40 5.93
C CYS A 299 -42.87 -4.61 6.23
N GLN A 300 -43.89 -4.45 7.09
CA GLN A 300 -44.87 -5.51 7.39
C GLN A 300 -45.93 -5.71 6.29
N SER A 301 -46.10 -4.73 5.39
CA SER A 301 -47.13 -4.75 4.34
C SER A 301 -46.66 -5.32 2.99
N LEU A 302 -45.36 -5.62 2.85
CA LEU A 302 -44.78 -6.13 1.60
C LEU A 302 -45.18 -7.59 1.34
N PRO A 303 -45.83 -7.92 0.21
CA PRO A 303 -46.16 -9.30 -0.13
C PRO A 303 -44.87 -10.09 -0.37
N SER A 304 -44.77 -11.26 0.27
CA SER A 304 -43.70 -12.23 0.08
C SER A 304 -43.62 -12.67 -1.38
N ALA A 305 -42.76 -12.00 -2.15
CA ALA A 305 -42.34 -12.44 -3.48
C ALA A 305 -40.89 -12.93 -3.38
N ALA A 306 -40.75 -14.22 -3.67
CA ALA A 306 -39.52 -14.99 -3.59
C ALA A 306 -38.39 -14.36 -4.43
N GLY A 307 -37.39 -13.81 -3.74
CA GLY A 307 -36.12 -13.39 -4.32
C GLY A 307 -35.10 -13.11 -3.22
N SER A 308 -34.06 -13.94 -3.15
CA SER A 308 -32.88 -13.83 -2.27
C SER A 308 -33.08 -14.16 -0.78
N ALA A 309 -33.00 -15.45 -0.46
CA ALA A 309 -32.86 -15.93 0.92
C ALA A 309 -31.61 -15.33 1.62
N ASP A 310 -30.57 -14.97 0.87
CA ASP A 310 -29.36 -14.34 1.39
C ASP A 310 -29.59 -12.88 1.80
N GLU A 311 -30.42 -12.15 1.05
CA GLU A 311 -30.79 -10.77 1.39
C GLU A 311 -31.72 -10.73 2.59
N ILE A 312 -32.66 -11.68 2.70
CA ILE A 312 -33.50 -11.86 3.88
C ILE A 312 -32.64 -12.21 5.10
N THR A 313 -31.62 -13.05 4.95
CA THR A 313 -30.74 -13.44 6.07
C THR A 313 -29.87 -12.26 6.50
N ARG A 314 -29.29 -11.52 5.54
CA ARG A 314 -28.52 -10.31 5.82
C ARG A 314 -29.36 -9.23 6.52
N LEU A 315 -30.56 -8.94 6.02
CA LEU A 315 -31.46 -7.96 6.62
C LEU A 315 -31.91 -8.39 8.02
N LYS A 316 -32.08 -9.70 8.28
CA LYS A 316 -32.34 -10.22 9.64
C LYS A 316 -31.16 -9.99 10.56
N THR A 317 -29.93 -10.25 10.13
CA THR A 317 -28.72 -10.00 10.94
C THR A 317 -28.53 -8.51 11.23
N GLU A 318 -28.81 -7.65 10.25
CA GLU A 318 -28.73 -6.20 10.41
C GLU A 318 -29.83 -5.66 11.34
N LEU A 319 -31.04 -6.23 11.28
CA LEU A 319 -32.13 -5.93 12.21
C LEU A 319 -31.82 -6.39 13.65
N GLU A 320 -31.22 -7.56 13.83
CA GLU A 320 -30.79 -8.05 15.16
C GLU A 320 -29.68 -7.18 15.76
N ALA A 321 -28.71 -6.76 14.95
CA ALA A 321 -27.63 -5.87 15.37
C ALA A 321 -28.15 -4.48 15.78
N THR A 322 -29.03 -3.88 14.97
CA THR A 322 -29.63 -2.57 15.27
C THR A 322 -30.56 -2.63 16.49
N THR A 323 -31.33 -3.72 16.65
CA THR A 323 -32.18 -3.93 17.84
C THR A 323 -31.35 -4.05 19.11
N THR A 324 -30.19 -4.71 19.05
CA THR A 324 -29.27 -4.82 20.19
C THR A 324 -28.68 -3.47 20.57
N LEU A 325 -28.29 -2.67 19.58
CA LEU A 325 -27.78 -1.32 19.81
C LEU A 325 -28.85 -0.39 20.41
N LEU A 326 -30.09 -0.48 19.95
CA LEU A 326 -31.22 0.29 20.49
C LEU A 326 -31.43 -0.03 21.98
N LYS A 327 -31.47 -1.31 22.36
CA LYS A 327 -31.58 -1.73 23.76
C LYS A 327 -30.44 -1.21 24.63
N GLN A 328 -29.22 -1.18 24.10
CA GLN A 328 -28.08 -0.62 24.80
C GLN A 328 -28.24 0.90 25.03
N ARG A 329 -28.69 1.64 24.01
CA ARG A 329 -28.96 3.09 24.13
C ARG A 329 -30.12 3.39 25.07
N GLU A 330 -31.16 2.57 25.09
CA GLU A 330 -32.26 2.71 26.05
C GLU A 330 -31.80 2.47 27.49
N ALA A 331 -30.93 1.47 27.72
CA ALA A 331 -30.32 1.22 29.02
C ALA A 331 -29.42 2.38 29.48
N GLU A 332 -28.59 2.92 28.58
CA GLU A 332 -27.77 4.12 28.85
C GLU A 332 -28.63 5.34 29.20
N ASN A 333 -29.70 5.61 28.42
CA ASN A 333 -30.62 6.70 28.70
C ASN A 333 -31.35 6.53 30.05
N SER A 334 -31.77 5.31 30.39
CA SER A 334 -32.38 5.02 31.69
C SER A 334 -31.40 5.26 32.85
N TYR A 335 -30.13 4.90 32.66
CA TYR A 335 -29.08 5.12 33.65
C TYR A 335 -28.82 6.61 33.89
N TYR A 336 -28.66 7.41 32.83
CA TYR A 336 -28.46 8.85 32.96
C TYR A 336 -29.68 9.56 33.56
N LYS A 337 -30.89 9.13 33.21
CA LYS A 337 -32.12 9.66 33.81
C LYS A 337 -32.16 9.40 35.32
N GLN A 338 -31.80 8.19 35.75
CA GLN A 338 -31.74 7.85 37.17
C GLN A 338 -30.67 8.67 37.92
N GLN A 339 -29.52 8.95 37.29
CA GLN A 339 -28.53 9.87 37.84
C GLN A 339 -29.07 11.29 37.98
N CYS A 340 -29.79 11.81 36.97
CA CYS A 340 -30.40 13.14 37.04
C CYS A 340 -31.44 13.24 38.17
N ASP A 341 -32.30 12.24 38.32
CA ASP A 341 -33.32 12.19 39.38
C ASP A 341 -32.67 12.10 40.79
N ALA A 342 -31.56 11.37 40.91
CA ALA A 342 -30.76 11.29 42.13
C ALA A 342 -30.08 12.64 42.45
N TRP A 343 -29.52 13.31 41.44
CA TRP A 343 -28.95 14.65 41.56
C TRP A 343 -29.99 15.69 41.97
N GLN A 344 -31.20 15.61 41.41
CA GLN A 344 -32.29 16.54 41.72
C GLN A 344 -32.82 16.34 43.14
N SER A 345 -32.94 15.10 43.58
CA SER A 345 -33.29 14.75 44.97
C SER A 345 -32.20 15.20 45.95
N HIS A 346 -30.93 15.11 45.55
CA HIS A 346 -29.80 15.57 46.34
C HIS A 346 -29.73 17.11 46.47
N ALA A 347 -29.99 17.84 45.38
CA ALA A 347 -30.08 19.30 45.40
C ALA A 347 -31.21 19.83 46.31
N LEU A 348 -32.34 19.11 46.36
CA LEU A 348 -33.45 19.42 47.28
C LEU A 348 -33.09 19.19 48.75
N CYS A 349 -32.26 18.18 49.06
CA CYS A 349 -31.77 17.92 50.43
C CYS A 349 -30.73 18.95 50.90
N GLN A 350 -29.92 19.51 49.99
CA GLN A 350 -28.93 20.56 50.32
C GLN A 350 -29.56 21.91 50.72
N GLY A 351 -30.82 22.17 50.34
CA GLY A 351 -31.54 23.37 50.75
C GLY A 351 -31.97 23.39 52.23
N ALA A 352 -31.85 22.28 52.96
CA ALA A 352 -32.45 22.10 54.28
C ALA A 352 -31.48 21.91 55.46
N SER A 353 -30.17 21.68 55.25
CA SER A 353 -29.23 21.43 56.37
C SER A 353 -27.92 22.22 56.26
N SER A 354 -27.66 23.06 57.27
CA SER A 354 -26.45 23.89 57.41
C SER A 354 -25.31 23.17 58.15
N ASP A 355 -25.12 21.85 57.94
CA ASP A 355 -24.07 21.08 58.63
C ASP A 355 -22.92 20.69 57.66
N PRO A 356 -21.71 21.25 57.83
CA PRO A 356 -20.53 20.97 56.99
C PRO A 356 -20.10 19.50 56.95
N SER A 357 -20.41 18.71 57.99
CA SER A 357 -20.04 17.30 58.07
C SER A 357 -20.77 16.43 57.03
N GLY A 358 -22.05 16.74 56.79
CA GLY A 358 -22.85 16.05 55.77
C GLY A 358 -22.34 16.32 54.35
N MET A 359 -21.92 17.55 54.07
CA MET A 359 -21.39 17.96 52.76
C MET A 359 -20.10 17.21 52.38
N LEU A 360 -19.20 17.00 53.35
CA LEU A 360 -17.95 16.28 53.15
C LEU A 360 -18.19 14.77 52.99
N GLN A 361 -19.17 14.23 53.70
CA GLN A 361 -19.60 12.84 53.55
C GLN A 361 -20.24 12.61 52.17
N THR A 362 -21.01 13.57 51.66
CA THR A 362 -21.57 13.49 50.31
C THR A 362 -20.50 13.60 49.22
N LEU A 363 -19.58 14.55 49.32
CA LEU A 363 -18.50 14.68 48.34
C LEU A 363 -17.64 13.40 48.29
N SER A 364 -17.43 12.76 49.45
CA SER A 364 -16.75 11.45 49.53
C SER A 364 -17.54 10.30 48.90
N ALA A 365 -18.88 10.39 48.89
CA ALA A 365 -19.74 9.42 48.23
C ALA A 365 -19.71 9.61 46.70
N GLU A 366 -19.74 10.86 46.22
CA GLU A 366 -19.59 11.19 44.79
C GLU A 366 -18.23 10.76 44.23
N VAL A 367 -17.14 10.99 44.97
CA VAL A 367 -15.81 10.52 44.56
C VAL A 367 -15.78 8.99 44.47
N ARG A 368 -16.36 8.28 45.44
CA ARG A 368 -16.41 6.81 45.43
C ARG A 368 -17.26 6.26 44.27
N GLU A 369 -18.36 6.94 43.94
CA GLU A 369 -19.22 6.61 42.79
C GLU A 369 -18.48 6.80 41.47
N LEU A 370 -17.77 7.92 41.29
CA LEU A 370 -16.96 8.20 40.11
C LEU A 370 -15.79 7.22 39.98
N GLU A 371 -15.13 6.86 41.08
CA GLU A 371 -14.10 5.82 41.11
C GLU A 371 -14.66 4.45 40.67
N SER A 372 -15.86 4.09 41.12
CA SER A 372 -16.53 2.86 40.71
C SER A 372 -16.86 2.84 39.22
N GLN A 373 -17.34 3.97 38.68
CA GLN A 373 -17.61 4.12 37.24
C GLN A 373 -16.33 4.03 36.41
N LEU A 374 -15.23 4.62 36.88
CA LEU A 374 -13.93 4.55 36.21
C LEU A 374 -13.40 3.10 36.17
N VAL A 375 -13.51 2.36 37.29
CA VAL A 375 -13.10 0.95 37.36
C VAL A 375 -13.94 0.07 36.43
N PHE A 376 -15.26 0.28 36.39
CA PHE A 376 -16.14 -0.44 35.48
C PHE A 376 -15.80 -0.15 34.01
N GLY A 377 -15.57 1.12 33.67
CA GLY A 377 -15.13 1.54 32.32
C GLY A 377 -13.81 0.88 31.92
N TRP A 378 -12.84 0.81 32.82
CA TRP A 378 -11.57 0.11 32.60
C TRP A 378 -11.76 -1.40 32.38
N GLN A 379 -12.62 -2.06 33.16
CA GLN A 379 -12.90 -3.49 32.97
C GLN A 379 -13.61 -3.78 31.63
N ALA A 380 -14.53 -2.92 31.22
CA ALA A 380 -15.20 -3.06 29.93
C ALA A 380 -14.22 -2.84 28.75
N TYR A 381 -13.34 -1.84 28.87
CA TYR A 381 -12.29 -1.59 27.89
C TYR A 381 -11.32 -2.77 27.78
N GLU A 382 -10.89 -3.33 28.91
CA GLU A 382 -9.99 -4.48 28.95
C GLU A 382 -10.63 -5.73 28.32
N ASN A 383 -11.91 -6.01 28.59
CA ASN A 383 -12.63 -7.13 27.98
C ASN A 383 -12.76 -6.95 26.45
N LEU A 384 -13.10 -5.74 25.99
CA LEU A 384 -13.15 -5.44 24.56
C LEU A 384 -11.78 -5.63 23.89
N ASN A 385 -10.71 -5.20 24.55
CA ASN A 385 -9.35 -5.35 24.06
C ASN A 385 -8.93 -6.84 23.98
N GLN A 386 -9.35 -7.66 24.94
CA GLN A 386 -9.15 -9.12 24.92
C GLN A 386 -9.91 -9.79 23.78
N GLN A 387 -11.17 -9.40 23.52
CA GLN A 387 -11.95 -9.91 22.39
C GLN A 387 -11.34 -9.50 21.04
N LEU A 388 -10.87 -8.26 20.93
CA LEU A 388 -10.18 -7.77 19.74
C LEU A 388 -8.90 -8.57 19.48
N SER A 389 -8.10 -8.83 20.53
CA SER A 389 -6.90 -9.67 20.46
C SER A 389 -7.21 -11.11 20.03
N ALA A 390 -8.26 -11.72 20.58
CA ALA A 390 -8.69 -13.07 20.19
C ALA A 390 -9.08 -13.13 18.70
N THR A 391 -9.87 -12.16 18.23
CA THR A 391 -10.28 -12.04 16.83
C THR A 391 -9.09 -11.78 15.89
N MET A 392 -8.12 -10.98 16.33
CA MET A 392 -6.88 -10.72 15.60
C MET A 392 -6.04 -12.00 15.42
N ASN A 393 -5.93 -12.82 16.47
CA ASN A 393 -5.20 -14.09 16.44
C ASN A 393 -5.88 -15.10 15.51
N GLU A 394 -7.21 -15.17 15.52
CA GLU A 394 -7.97 -16.03 14.61
C GLU A 394 -7.77 -15.60 13.14
N ASN A 395 -7.83 -14.30 12.85
CA ASN A 395 -7.54 -13.77 11.51
C ASN A 395 -6.10 -14.08 11.06
N CYS A 396 -5.13 -14.01 11.97
CA CYS A 396 -3.74 -14.37 11.67
C CYS A 396 -3.60 -15.85 11.31
N SER A 397 -4.28 -16.74 12.05
CA SER A 397 -4.32 -18.17 11.77
C SER A 397 -4.95 -18.48 10.41
N LEU A 398 -6.11 -17.88 10.12
CA LEU A 398 -6.80 -18.06 8.84
C LEU A 398 -5.95 -17.55 7.66
N LYS A 399 -5.26 -16.42 7.84
CA LYS A 399 -4.36 -15.88 6.82
C LYS A 399 -3.19 -16.82 6.52
N SER A 400 -2.60 -17.43 7.55
CA SER A 400 -1.55 -18.44 7.40
C SER A 400 -2.05 -19.68 6.65
N GLN A 401 -3.27 -20.15 6.96
CA GLN A 401 -3.89 -21.28 6.25
C GLN A 401 -4.14 -20.97 4.77
N LEU A 402 -4.60 -19.76 4.44
CA LEU A 402 -4.77 -19.32 3.06
C LEU A 402 -3.45 -19.28 2.29
N GLU A 403 -2.37 -18.83 2.94
CA GLU A 403 -1.04 -18.76 2.34
C GLU A 403 -0.47 -20.17 2.06
N GLN A 404 -0.68 -21.12 2.97
CA GLN A 404 -0.31 -22.54 2.77
C GLN A 404 -1.12 -23.20 1.63
N LEU A 405 -2.43 -22.95 1.57
CA LEU A 405 -3.27 -23.46 0.49
C LEU A 405 -2.85 -22.90 -0.88
N ASN A 406 -2.57 -21.59 -0.95
CA ASN A 406 -2.09 -20.95 -2.18
C ASN A 406 -0.74 -21.53 -2.65
N ALA A 407 0.20 -21.77 -1.72
CA ALA A 407 1.48 -22.41 -2.05
C ALA A 407 1.28 -23.84 -2.59
N THR A 408 0.34 -24.59 -2.00
CA THR A 408 -0.01 -25.95 -2.47
C THR A 408 -0.60 -25.92 -3.88
N ILE A 409 -1.51 -24.97 -4.16
CA ILE A 409 -2.09 -24.78 -5.49
C ILE A 409 -1.01 -24.45 -6.52
N GLN A 410 -0.07 -23.54 -6.19
CA GLN A 410 1.04 -23.21 -7.10
C GLN A 410 1.93 -24.41 -7.40
N ASN A 411 2.26 -25.22 -6.39
CA ASN A 411 3.07 -26.42 -6.58
C ASN A 411 2.38 -27.43 -7.51
N LEU A 412 1.08 -27.70 -7.28
CA LEU A 412 0.29 -28.60 -8.13
C LEU A 412 0.16 -28.07 -9.57
N GLN A 413 0.01 -26.76 -9.75
CA GLN A 413 0.00 -26.14 -11.08
C GLN A 413 1.35 -26.30 -11.78
N GLN A 414 2.45 -26.11 -11.06
CA GLN A 414 3.79 -26.29 -11.61
C GLN A 414 4.05 -27.76 -11.99
N GLU A 415 3.62 -28.71 -11.14
CA GLU A 415 3.78 -30.13 -11.39
C GLU A 415 2.95 -30.59 -12.60
N ASN A 416 1.70 -30.13 -12.72
CA ASN A 416 0.86 -30.36 -13.91
C ASN A 416 1.46 -29.74 -15.19
N SER A 417 2.09 -28.56 -15.10
CA SER A 417 2.75 -27.96 -16.27
C SER A 417 3.96 -28.79 -16.73
N LYS A 418 4.72 -29.37 -15.79
CA LYS A 418 5.89 -30.21 -16.09
C LYS A 418 5.47 -31.54 -16.72
N THR A 419 4.44 -32.20 -16.20
CA THR A 419 3.92 -33.45 -16.76
C THR A 419 3.33 -33.24 -18.15
N MET A 420 2.65 -32.12 -18.40
CA MET A 420 2.12 -31.78 -19.72
C MET A 420 3.25 -31.54 -20.75
N VAL A 421 4.31 -30.82 -20.36
CA VAL A 421 5.48 -30.60 -21.24
C VAL A 421 6.23 -31.91 -21.51
N ALA A 422 6.39 -32.78 -20.50
CA ALA A 422 7.05 -34.07 -20.68
C ALA A 422 6.26 -34.99 -21.63
N ALA A 423 4.93 -35.03 -21.51
CA ALA A 423 4.06 -35.79 -22.42
C ALA A 423 4.13 -35.28 -23.87
N GLU A 424 4.19 -33.96 -24.06
CA GLU A 424 4.34 -33.36 -25.40
C GLU A 424 5.72 -33.64 -26.02
N LEU A 425 6.79 -33.62 -25.21
CA LEU A 425 8.14 -33.95 -25.67
C LEU A 425 8.27 -35.43 -26.08
N GLU A 426 7.69 -36.35 -25.29
CA GLU A 426 7.65 -37.77 -25.64
C GLU A 426 6.88 -38.03 -26.94
N LYS A 427 5.76 -37.32 -27.15
CA LYS A 427 4.98 -37.42 -28.38
C LYS A 427 5.78 -36.94 -29.59
N GLN A 428 6.41 -35.77 -29.51
CA GLN A 428 7.26 -35.24 -30.58
C GLN A 428 8.45 -36.17 -30.88
N THR A 429 9.04 -36.79 -29.85
CA THR A 429 10.15 -37.74 -30.03
C THR A 429 9.70 -38.98 -30.81
N ARG A 430 8.53 -39.56 -30.48
CA ARG A 430 7.97 -40.70 -31.23
C ARG A 430 7.59 -40.34 -32.67
N GLU A 431 7.09 -39.12 -32.92
CA GLU A 431 6.77 -38.65 -34.27
C GLU A 431 8.04 -38.49 -35.13
N VAL A 432 9.14 -38.02 -34.54
CA VAL A 432 10.44 -37.93 -35.24
C VAL A 432 11.02 -39.32 -35.52
N GLU A 433 11.01 -40.24 -34.55
CA GLU A 433 11.51 -41.61 -34.71
C GLU A 433 10.77 -42.35 -35.83
N THR A 434 9.43 -42.31 -35.84
CA THR A 434 8.62 -42.93 -36.90
C THR A 434 8.83 -42.30 -38.27
N SER A 435 9.04 -40.98 -38.34
CA SER A 435 9.37 -40.31 -39.61
C SER A 435 10.76 -40.66 -40.13
N THR A 436 11.75 -40.89 -39.25
CA THR A 436 13.10 -41.31 -39.65
C THR A 436 13.12 -42.75 -40.15
N GLU A 437 12.41 -43.65 -39.49
CA GLU A 437 12.27 -45.06 -39.92
C GLU A 437 11.60 -45.15 -41.31
N ALA A 438 10.56 -44.33 -41.55
CA ALA A 438 9.89 -44.26 -42.85
C ALA A 438 10.84 -43.73 -43.96
N GLN A 439 11.66 -42.71 -43.67
CA GLN A 439 12.64 -42.19 -44.64
C GLN A 439 13.75 -43.20 -44.98
N ASP A 440 14.19 -44.00 -44.00
CA ASP A 440 15.21 -45.01 -44.22
C ASP A 440 14.68 -46.21 -45.04
N GLU A 441 13.43 -46.60 -44.84
CA GLU A 441 12.73 -47.59 -45.68
C GLU A 441 12.53 -47.07 -47.12
N GLU A 442 12.12 -45.81 -47.29
CA GLU A 442 11.93 -45.18 -48.61
C GLU A 442 13.23 -45.16 -49.42
N LYS A 443 14.35 -44.77 -48.81
CA LYS A 443 15.68 -44.79 -49.47
C LYS A 443 16.13 -46.19 -49.88
N LYS A 444 15.84 -47.22 -49.07
CA LYS A 444 16.16 -48.61 -49.44
C LYS A 444 15.35 -49.07 -50.64
N LEU A 445 14.06 -48.75 -50.69
CA LEU A 445 13.20 -49.09 -51.82
C LEU A 445 13.63 -48.36 -53.10
N GLU A 446 14.04 -47.10 -52.99
CA GLU A 446 14.53 -46.31 -54.13
C GLU A 446 15.85 -46.87 -54.70
N ALA A 447 16.79 -47.27 -53.83
CA ALA A 447 18.03 -47.93 -54.25
C ALA A 447 17.76 -49.28 -54.96
N ALA A 448 16.83 -50.08 -54.44
CA ALA A 448 16.44 -51.35 -55.05
C ALA A 448 15.74 -51.17 -56.41
N ALA A 449 14.91 -50.12 -56.55
CA ALA A 449 14.24 -49.77 -57.80
C ALA A 449 15.25 -49.36 -58.89
N GLU A 450 16.25 -48.56 -58.54
CA GLU A 450 17.30 -48.13 -59.47
C GLU A 450 18.19 -49.30 -59.92
N GLU A 451 18.49 -50.25 -59.03
CA GLU A 451 19.21 -51.47 -59.39
C GLU A 451 18.40 -52.36 -60.36
N SER A 452 17.10 -52.52 -60.10
CA SER A 452 16.19 -53.25 -60.98
C SER A 452 16.11 -52.62 -62.38
N LYS A 453 16.04 -51.28 -62.43
CA LYS A 453 16.01 -50.52 -63.69
C LYS A 453 17.27 -50.74 -64.53
N LYS A 454 18.46 -50.67 -63.91
CA LYS A 454 19.73 -50.94 -64.61
C LYS A 454 19.79 -52.34 -65.20
N LYS A 455 19.33 -53.35 -64.45
CA LYS A 455 19.26 -54.74 -64.94
C LYS A 455 18.32 -54.87 -66.14
N ALA A 456 17.17 -54.19 -66.12
CA ALA A 456 16.24 -54.15 -67.24
C ALA A 456 16.85 -53.46 -68.48
N GLU A 457 17.55 -52.34 -68.30
CA GLU A 457 18.22 -51.62 -69.41
C GLU A 457 19.30 -52.48 -70.07
N THR A 458 20.11 -53.21 -69.29
CA THR A 458 21.08 -54.17 -69.84
C THR A 458 20.41 -55.31 -70.59
N ALA A 459 19.33 -55.89 -70.05
CA ALA A 459 18.61 -56.98 -70.72
C ALA A 459 17.98 -56.52 -72.05
N ILE A 460 17.47 -55.29 -72.11
CA ILE A 460 16.95 -54.70 -73.36
C ILE A 460 18.09 -54.52 -74.38
N SER A 461 19.26 -54.07 -73.95
CA SER A 461 20.44 -53.95 -74.83
C SER A 461 20.84 -55.31 -75.42
N ASP A 462 20.93 -56.34 -74.57
CA ASP A 462 21.32 -57.69 -74.98
C ASP A 462 20.30 -58.32 -75.94
N LEU A 463 19.00 -58.08 -75.71
CA LEU A 463 17.96 -58.52 -76.65
C LEU A 463 18.08 -57.83 -78.01
N ASN A 464 18.42 -56.55 -78.04
CA ASN A 464 18.61 -55.83 -79.31
C ASN A 464 19.84 -56.33 -80.07
N SER A 465 20.95 -56.65 -79.39
CA SER A 465 22.10 -57.25 -80.05
C SER A 465 21.78 -58.64 -80.58
N LEU A 466 21.11 -59.48 -79.79
CA LEU A 466 20.71 -60.81 -80.22
C LEU A 466 19.76 -60.77 -81.43
N ARG A 467 18.81 -59.83 -81.43
CA ARG A 467 17.92 -59.61 -82.57
C ARG A 467 18.68 -59.25 -83.84
N LYS A 468 19.71 -58.40 -83.72
CA LYS A 468 20.58 -58.04 -84.84
C LYS A 468 21.37 -59.26 -85.36
N GLU A 469 21.92 -60.07 -84.46
CA GLU A 469 22.61 -61.31 -84.83
C GLU A 469 21.68 -62.31 -85.53
N GLN A 470 20.41 -62.41 -85.10
CA GLN A 470 19.40 -63.22 -85.78
C GLN A 470 19.10 -62.70 -87.20
N GLU A 471 19.03 -61.37 -87.37
CA GLU A 471 18.79 -60.74 -88.67
C GLU A 471 19.98 -60.94 -89.64
N ASP A 472 21.21 -60.83 -89.12
CA ASP A 472 22.44 -61.14 -89.87
C ASP A 472 22.51 -62.62 -90.27
N LEU A 473 22.09 -63.54 -89.38
CA LEU A 473 22.04 -64.97 -89.66
C LEU A 473 21.02 -65.31 -90.75
N LEU A 474 19.83 -64.70 -90.70
CA LEU A 474 18.81 -64.87 -91.74
C LEU A 474 19.31 -64.40 -93.12
N MET A 475 20.09 -63.30 -93.16
CA MET A 475 20.73 -62.83 -94.38
C MET A 475 21.72 -63.85 -94.94
N LEU A 476 22.54 -64.47 -94.06
CA LEU A 476 23.47 -65.53 -94.46
C LEU A 476 22.76 -66.77 -94.99
N LEU A 477 21.67 -67.19 -94.34
CA LEU A 477 20.85 -68.32 -94.79
C LEU A 477 20.22 -68.05 -96.15
N ALA A 478 19.68 -66.85 -96.37
CA ALA A 478 19.15 -66.45 -97.68
C ALA A 478 20.22 -66.47 -98.79
N ASP A 479 21.43 -65.98 -98.49
CA ASP A 479 22.59 -66.08 -99.39
C ASP A 479 23.00 -67.53 -99.67
N GLN A 480 22.93 -68.39 -98.65
CA GLN A 480 23.24 -69.82 -98.77
C GLN A 480 22.20 -70.55 -99.63
N ASP A 481 20.92 -70.25 -99.46
CA ASP A 481 19.82 -70.76 -100.29
C ASP A 481 19.91 -70.27 -101.74
N GLN A 482 20.33 -69.03 -101.96
CA GLN A 482 20.59 -68.54 -103.31
C GLN A 482 21.74 -69.32 -103.98
N LYS A 483 22.86 -69.55 -103.26
CA LYS A 483 23.97 -70.37 -103.76
C LYS A 483 23.56 -71.82 -104.00
N LEU A 484 22.74 -72.40 -103.12
CA LEU A 484 22.19 -73.75 -103.31
C LEU A 484 21.34 -73.83 -104.57
N ARG A 485 20.47 -72.84 -104.82
CA ARG A 485 19.70 -72.74 -106.08
C ARG A 485 20.62 -72.63 -107.31
N GLU A 486 21.66 -71.82 -107.25
CA GLU A 486 22.66 -71.70 -108.32
C GLU A 486 23.41 -73.02 -108.59
N TYR A 487 23.82 -73.73 -107.53
CA TYR A 487 24.47 -75.04 -107.65
C TYR A 487 23.53 -76.12 -108.18
N ARG A 488 22.28 -76.19 -107.69
CA ARG A 488 21.24 -77.08 -108.24
C ARG A 488 21.00 -76.79 -109.73
N SER A 489 20.96 -75.52 -110.13
CA SER A 489 20.83 -75.13 -111.54
C SER A 489 22.04 -75.56 -112.38
N ARG A 490 23.28 -75.40 -111.88
CA ARG A 490 24.49 -75.87 -112.57
C ARG A 490 24.53 -77.39 -112.72
N LEU A 491 24.14 -78.13 -111.70
CA LEU A 491 24.07 -79.60 -111.72
C LEU A 491 23.04 -80.10 -112.74
N LYS A 492 21.90 -79.40 -112.87
CA LYS A 492 20.88 -79.67 -113.89
C LYS A 492 21.40 -79.46 -115.32
N THR A 493 22.24 -78.44 -115.54
CA THR A 493 22.88 -78.19 -116.85
C THR A 493 23.90 -79.27 -117.24
N ILE A 494 24.46 -80.01 -116.28
CA ILE A 494 25.48 -81.05 -116.51
C ILE A 494 24.86 -82.46 -116.64
N GLY A 495 23.52 -82.57 -116.62
CA GLY A 495 22.81 -83.84 -116.88
C GLY A 495 22.71 -84.78 -115.67
N VAL A 496 22.88 -84.26 -114.45
CA VAL A 496 22.69 -85.02 -113.20
C VAL A 496 21.28 -84.75 -112.65
N GLU A 497 20.53 -85.81 -112.37
CA GLU A 497 19.17 -85.75 -111.81
C GLU A 497 19.24 -85.28 -110.35
N VAL A 498 18.62 -84.13 -110.05
CA VAL A 498 18.54 -83.57 -108.69
C VAL A 498 17.17 -83.89 -108.14
N SER A 499 17.11 -84.80 -107.16
CA SER A 499 15.92 -85.15 -106.36
C SER A 499 15.34 -83.88 -105.71
N SER A 500 14.09 -83.58 -106.00
CA SER A 500 13.39 -82.35 -105.60
C SER A 500 12.38 -82.57 -104.47
N ASP A 501 12.69 -83.45 -103.53
CA ASP A 501 11.80 -83.72 -102.40
C ASP A 501 12.58 -83.53 -101.11
N GLU A 502 12.65 -82.29 -100.62
CA GLU A 502 12.69 -81.91 -99.19
C GLU A 502 12.38 -80.41 -99.08
N ASP A 503 11.21 -80.00 -99.57
CA ASP A 503 10.62 -78.69 -99.27
C ASP A 503 9.18 -78.96 -98.79
N ASP A 504 9.02 -79.51 -97.58
CA ASP A 504 7.78 -79.39 -96.78
C ASP A 504 7.98 -80.06 -95.41
N VAL A 505 8.56 -79.32 -94.45
CA VAL A 505 8.48 -79.67 -93.03
C VAL A 505 7.69 -78.58 -92.31
N ASN A 506 6.50 -78.98 -91.87
CA ASN A 506 5.59 -78.31 -90.93
C ASN A 506 6.28 -77.49 -89.84
N GLU A 507 5.84 -76.24 -89.66
CA GLU A 507 5.89 -75.53 -88.38
C GLU A 507 4.48 -75.13 -87.98
N ASP A 508 3.84 -75.96 -87.16
CA ASP A 508 2.73 -75.53 -86.30
C ASP A 508 2.82 -76.31 -84.99
N SER A 509 3.72 -75.85 -84.11
CA SER A 509 3.77 -76.20 -82.69
C SER A 509 3.68 -74.91 -81.87
N GLU A 510 2.49 -74.68 -81.32
CA GLU A 510 2.23 -74.36 -79.91
C GLU A 510 2.97 -73.22 -79.15
N LEU A 511 2.13 -72.45 -78.43
CA LEU A 511 2.29 -71.72 -77.13
C LEU A 511 2.19 -70.18 -77.24
N ARG A 512 1.14 -69.53 -76.70
CA ARG A 512 0.82 -69.23 -75.28
C ARG A 512 1.84 -68.34 -74.58
#